data_AF-A0A2V7F4H6-F1
#
_entry.id   AF-A0A2V7F4H6-F1
#
_cell.length_a   1.000
_cell.length_b   1.000
_cell.length_c   1.000
_cell.angle_alpha   90.00
_cell.angle_beta   90.00
_cell.angle_gamma   90.00
#
_symmetry.space_group_name_H-M   'P 1'
#
loop_
_entity.id
_entity.type
_entity.pdbx_description
1 polymer ?
#
loop_
_entity_poly.entity_id
_entity_poly.type
_entity_poly.pdbx_seq_one_letter_code
_entity_poly.pdbx_strand_id
1 'polypeptide(L)'
;DTFAPIGPCLVTADEVSDPHKLQVRLWVNGTLKQNFNTSDMAHRIPRCVEWVSSIHTLEPGDVLATGTNHRGLSAFQEGDLIELETEGLGRLCLHVRDDVKRTWARETRLERQQKGLEGTTPQLTGKHTPTRS
;
A
#
# COMPACT_ATOMS: atom_id res chain seq x y z
N ASP A 1 1.95 -0.63 -17.01
CA ASP A 1 1.46 0.73 -16.70
C ASP A 1 0.44 0.70 -15.58
N THR A 2 0.13 1.85 -14.95
CA THR A 2 -0.85 2.04 -13.85
C THR A 2 -0.49 1.48 -12.45
N PHE A 3 0.78 1.12 -12.19
CA PHE A 3 1.20 0.48 -10.92
C PHE A 3 1.51 1.46 -9.77
N ALA A 4 1.49 2.77 -10.01
CA ALA A 4 1.74 3.80 -9.01
C ALA A 4 0.64 4.88 -9.06
N PRO A 5 -0.62 4.55 -8.69
CA PRO A 5 -1.67 5.54 -8.59
C PRO A 5 -1.36 6.53 -7.44
N ILE A 6 -1.50 7.83 -7.71
CA ILE A 6 -1.22 8.93 -6.79
C ILE A 6 -2.43 9.85 -6.75
N GLY A 7 -2.84 10.27 -5.55
CA GLY A 7 -4.00 11.12 -5.34
C GLY A 7 -4.62 10.91 -3.96
N PRO A 8 -5.84 11.43 -3.71
CA PRO A 8 -6.69 12.17 -4.66
C PRO A 8 -6.23 13.62 -4.90
N CYS A 9 -5.39 14.15 -4.01
CA CYS A 9 -4.88 15.51 -4.09
C CYS A 9 -3.44 15.57 -3.55
N LEU A 10 -2.79 16.71 -3.79
CA LEU A 10 -1.57 17.11 -3.11
C LEU A 10 -1.93 18.17 -2.08
N VAL A 11 -1.48 18.00 -0.84
CA VAL A 11 -1.60 19.00 0.23
C VAL A 11 -0.25 19.70 0.42
N THR A 12 -0.28 20.93 0.91
CA THR A 12 0.94 21.68 1.24
C THR A 12 1.45 21.29 2.63
N ALA A 13 2.73 21.58 2.90
CA ALA A 13 3.36 21.21 4.16
C ALA A 13 2.72 21.90 5.38
N ASP A 14 2.13 23.09 5.21
CA ASP A 14 1.45 23.84 6.27
C ASP A 14 0.05 23.32 6.59
N GLU A 15 -0.58 22.56 5.69
CA GLU A 15 -1.88 21.90 5.94
C GLU A 15 -1.74 20.65 6.83
N VAL A 16 -0.52 20.16 7.05
CA VAL A 16 -0.23 18.95 7.83
C VAL A 16 0.63 19.30 9.05
N SER A 17 0.02 19.27 10.24
CA SER A 17 0.71 19.63 11.49
C SER A 17 1.86 18.69 11.88
N ASP A 18 1.68 17.38 11.70
CA ASP A 18 2.72 16.36 11.91
C ASP A 18 2.56 15.21 10.90
N PRO A 19 3.42 15.11 9.87
CA PRO A 19 3.33 14.04 8.86
C PRO A 19 3.71 12.65 9.41
N HIS A 20 4.27 12.55 10.62
CA HIS A 20 4.58 11.30 11.31
C HIS A 20 3.50 10.89 12.33
N LYS A 21 2.32 11.51 12.27
CA LYS A 21 1.17 11.17 13.13
C LYS A 21 -0.15 11.06 12.36
N LEU A 22 -0.11 10.56 11.13
CA LEU A 22 -1.29 10.41 10.28
C LEU A 22 -1.77 8.96 10.27
N GLN A 23 -3.08 8.75 10.46
CA GLN A 23 -3.66 7.42 10.28
C GLN A 23 -3.75 7.09 8.79
N VAL A 24 -3.30 5.89 8.42
CA VAL A 24 -3.41 5.32 7.07
C VAL A 24 -4.29 4.08 7.11
N ARG A 25 -5.26 4.03 6.20
CA ARG A 25 -6.20 2.91 6.07
C ARG A 25 -6.36 2.52 4.61
N LEU A 26 -6.47 1.21 4.38
CA LEU A 26 -6.78 0.67 3.06
C LEU A 26 -7.88 -0.38 3.16
N TRP A 27 -8.87 -0.26 2.30
CA TRP A 27 -9.96 -1.22 2.15
C TRP A 27 -9.93 -1.86 0.77
N VAL A 28 -10.34 -3.13 0.74
CA VAL A 28 -10.60 -3.87 -0.50
C VAL A 28 -12.05 -4.33 -0.45
N ASN A 29 -12.88 -3.80 -1.35
CA ASN A 29 -14.33 -4.06 -1.38
C ASN A 29 -14.98 -3.80 0.00
N GLY A 30 -14.65 -2.67 0.64
CA GLY A 30 -15.14 -2.31 1.98
C GLY A 30 -14.52 -3.08 3.15
N THR A 31 -13.70 -4.11 2.91
CA THR A 31 -12.99 -4.85 3.97
C THR A 31 -11.66 -4.17 4.30
N LEU A 32 -11.48 -3.73 5.55
CA LEU A 32 -10.24 -3.11 6.01
C LEU A 32 -9.08 -4.13 5.96
N LYS A 33 -8.03 -3.82 5.19
CA LYS A 33 -6.84 -4.66 5.02
C LYS A 33 -5.59 -4.06 5.67
N GLN A 34 -5.41 -2.75 5.58
CA GLN A 34 -4.34 -2.04 6.28
C GLN A 34 -4.92 -0.98 7.21
N ASN A 35 -4.31 -0.85 8.39
CA ASN A 35 -4.67 0.15 9.38
C ASN A 35 -3.44 0.42 10.27
N PHE A 36 -2.73 1.51 10.01
CA PHE A 36 -1.48 1.84 10.71
C PHE A 36 -1.28 3.35 10.78
N ASN A 37 -0.37 3.81 11.65
CA ASN A 37 -0.05 5.23 11.76
C ASN A 37 1.33 5.51 11.13
N THR A 38 1.53 6.70 10.56
CA THR A 38 2.84 7.09 10.01
C THR A 38 3.93 7.22 11.09
N SER A 39 3.59 7.15 12.37
CA SER A 39 4.56 6.98 13.46
C SER A 39 5.35 5.67 13.37
N ASP A 40 4.80 4.66 12.68
CA ASP A 40 5.42 3.34 12.51
C ASP A 40 6.52 3.33 11.42
N MET A 41 6.79 4.46 10.77
CA MET A 41 7.83 4.57 9.76
C MET A 41 9.21 4.24 10.35
N ALA A 42 9.89 3.25 9.76
CA ALA A 42 11.26 2.89 10.14
C ALA A 42 12.27 4.02 9.87
N HIS A 43 12.02 4.82 8.83
CA HIS A 43 12.81 5.99 8.46
C HIS A 43 11.90 7.21 8.37
N ARG A 44 12.24 8.26 9.11
CA ARG A 44 11.52 9.55 9.10
C ARG A 44 11.75 10.26 7.76
N ILE A 45 10.74 11.00 7.29
CA ILE A 45 10.76 11.73 6.01
C ILE A 45 12.06 12.57 5.81
N PRO A 46 12.55 13.37 6.78
CA PRO A 46 13.79 14.13 6.59
C PRO A 46 15.01 13.25 6.30
N ARG A 47 15.08 12.06 6.92
CA ARG A 47 16.16 11.10 6.66
C ARG A 47 16.05 10.50 5.26
N CYS A 48 14.84 10.23 4.80
CA CYS A 48 14.62 9.75 3.44
C CYS A 48 15.05 10.80 2.40
N VAL A 49 14.70 12.08 2.62
CA VAL A 49 15.09 13.19 1.74
C VAL A 49 16.61 13.38 1.74
N GLU A 50 17.25 13.42 2.91
CA GLU A 50 18.71 13.53 3.02
C GLU A 50 19.42 12.40 2.26
N TRP A 51 19.00 11.15 2.47
CA TRP A 51 19.63 10.02 1.82
C TRP A 51 19.47 10.05 0.30
N VAL A 52 18.25 10.29 -0.21
CA VAL A 52 18.03 10.39 -1.67
C VAL A 52 18.82 11.54 -2.27
N SER A 53 18.83 12.72 -1.61
CA SER A 53 19.56 13.90 -2.10
C SER A 53 21.08 13.72 -2.17
N SER A 54 21.63 12.78 -1.39
CA SER A 54 23.07 12.45 -1.40
C SER A 54 23.51 11.67 -2.64
N ILE A 55 22.56 11.04 -3.34
CA ILE A 55 22.82 10.18 -4.51
C ILE A 55 22.14 10.68 -5.79
N HIS A 56 21.14 11.55 -5.67
CA HIS A 56 20.41 12.12 -6.79
C HIS A 56 19.92 13.53 -6.46
N THR A 57 20.12 14.48 -7.36
CA THR A 57 19.52 15.82 -7.22
C THR A 57 18.00 15.70 -7.28
N LEU A 58 17.31 16.21 -6.27
CA LEU A 58 15.85 16.28 -6.26
C LEU A 58 15.39 17.56 -6.98
N GLU A 59 14.44 17.42 -7.89
CA GLU A 59 13.84 18.50 -8.65
C GLU A 59 12.38 18.73 -8.22
N PRO A 60 11.85 19.96 -8.38
CA PRO A 60 10.43 20.22 -8.16
C PRO A 60 9.55 19.30 -9.01
N GLY A 61 8.65 18.56 -8.35
CA GLY A 61 7.78 17.57 -8.98
C GLY A 61 8.19 16.12 -8.73
N ASP A 62 9.39 15.88 -8.15
CA ASP A 62 9.79 14.54 -7.73
C ASP A 62 8.89 13.99 -6.63
N VAL A 63 8.60 12.68 -6.71
CA VAL A 63 7.75 11.98 -5.75
C VAL A 63 8.55 10.89 -5.06
N LEU A 64 8.65 11.00 -3.72
CA LEU A 64 9.30 10.00 -2.88
C LEU A 64 8.24 9.14 -2.17
N ALA A 65 8.11 7.87 -2.58
CA ALA A 65 7.24 6.91 -1.90
C ALA A 65 7.91 6.41 -0.61
N THR A 66 7.31 6.69 0.55
CA THR A 66 7.94 6.49 1.86
C THR A 66 7.70 5.10 2.48
N GLY A 67 7.28 4.13 1.66
CA GLY A 67 7.01 2.75 2.09
C GLY A 67 5.60 2.52 2.63
N THR A 68 5.35 1.29 3.08
CA THR A 68 4.06 0.83 3.62
C THR A 68 4.28 -0.13 4.79
N ASN A 69 3.30 -0.23 5.69
CA ASN A 69 3.35 -1.23 6.76
C ASN A 69 3.00 -2.63 6.20
N HIS A 70 3.96 -3.55 6.27
CA HIS A 70 3.89 -4.87 5.64
C HIS A 70 2.84 -5.82 6.25
N ARG A 71 2.32 -5.53 7.45
CA ARG A 71 1.43 -6.45 8.19
C ARG A 71 0.10 -6.68 7.46
N GLY A 72 -0.49 -5.62 6.91
CA GLY A 72 -1.81 -5.69 6.26
C GLY A 72 -1.77 -5.97 4.74
N LEU A 73 -0.64 -6.39 4.19
CA LEU A 73 -0.53 -6.66 2.76
C LEU A 73 -1.39 -7.86 2.35
N SER A 74 -2.19 -7.68 1.31
CA SER A 74 -3.01 -8.69 0.65
C SER A 74 -2.99 -8.50 -0.86
N ALA A 75 -3.26 -9.55 -1.63
CA ALA A 75 -3.34 -9.44 -3.08
C ALA A 75 -4.60 -8.69 -3.54
N PHE A 76 -4.48 -7.93 -4.61
CA PHE A 76 -5.60 -7.38 -5.38
C PHE A 76 -5.84 -8.23 -6.62
N GLN A 77 -7.07 -8.26 -7.09
CA GLN A 77 -7.47 -9.04 -8.26
C GLN A 77 -8.61 -8.37 -9.02
N GLU A 78 -8.93 -8.95 -10.19
CA GLU A 78 -10.00 -8.48 -11.08
C GLU A 78 -11.28 -8.07 -10.31
N GLY A 79 -11.75 -6.86 -10.60
CA GLY A 79 -13.00 -6.31 -10.08
C GLY A 79 -12.90 -5.72 -8.68
N ASP A 80 -11.75 -5.75 -8.02
CA ASP A 80 -11.60 -5.14 -6.70
C ASP A 80 -11.70 -3.61 -6.77
N LEU A 81 -12.50 -3.04 -5.87
CA LEU A 81 -12.48 -1.64 -5.50
C LEU A 81 -11.51 -1.45 -4.32
N ILE A 82 -10.46 -0.66 -4.54
CA ILE A 82 -9.47 -0.29 -3.54
C ILE A 82 -9.76 1.14 -3.09
N GLU A 83 -9.86 1.33 -1.78
CA GLU A 83 -9.94 2.64 -1.17
C GLU A 83 -8.72 2.82 -0.27
N LEU A 84 -7.91 3.86 -0.52
CA LEU A 84 -6.77 4.24 0.30
C LEU A 84 -7.04 5.62 0.90
N GLU A 85 -6.94 5.74 2.21
CA GLU A 85 -7.13 7.00 2.93
C GLU A 85 -5.93 7.26 3.82
N THR A 86 -5.46 8.50 3.77
CA THR A 86 -4.55 9.07 4.75
C THR A 86 -5.27 10.22 5.43
N GLU A 87 -5.27 10.24 6.75
CA GLU A 87 -5.92 11.27 7.56
C GLU A 87 -5.54 12.68 7.09
N GLY A 88 -6.54 13.50 6.78
CA GLY A 88 -6.36 14.87 6.29
C GLY A 88 -6.03 15.01 4.80
N LEU A 89 -5.70 13.93 4.08
CA LEU A 89 -5.28 13.95 2.67
C LEU A 89 -6.36 13.43 1.70
N GLY A 90 -7.52 13.05 2.23
CA GLY A 90 -8.63 12.49 1.48
C GLY A 90 -8.48 11.01 1.16
N ARG A 91 -9.36 10.52 0.28
CA ARG A 91 -9.49 9.10 -0.07
C ARG A 91 -9.32 8.88 -1.57
N LEU A 92 -8.39 8.02 -1.93
CA LEU A 92 -8.12 7.58 -3.30
C LEU A 92 -8.89 6.27 -3.58
N CYS A 93 -9.72 6.27 -4.61
CA CYS A 93 -10.50 5.11 -5.05
C CYS A 93 -9.98 4.56 -6.38
N LEU A 94 -9.75 3.26 -6.46
CA LEU A 94 -9.15 2.60 -7.62
C LEU A 94 -9.92 1.32 -7.96
N HIS A 95 -10.12 1.06 -9.26
CA HIS A 95 -10.67 -0.21 -9.73
C HIS A 95 -9.55 -1.06 -10.31
N VAL A 96 -9.46 -2.31 -9.87
CA VAL A 96 -8.46 -3.26 -10.34
C VAL A 96 -9.00 -4.01 -11.55
N ARG A 97 -8.21 -4.00 -12.62
CA ARG A 97 -8.42 -4.81 -13.82
C ARG A 97 -7.23 -5.75 -14.03
N ASP A 98 -7.50 -7.02 -14.24
CA ASP A 98 -6.56 -8.07 -14.58
C ASP A 98 -7.09 -8.89 -15.77
N ASP A 99 -6.51 -8.67 -16.95
CA ASP A 99 -6.94 -9.30 -18.20
C ASP A 99 -6.84 -10.83 -18.19
N VAL A 100 -6.00 -11.40 -17.31
CA VAL A 100 -5.87 -12.87 -17.14
C VAL A 100 -6.68 -13.42 -15.96
N LYS A 101 -7.48 -12.59 -15.28
CA LYS A 101 -8.45 -12.97 -14.23
C LYS A 101 -7.86 -13.88 -13.14
N ARG A 102 -6.66 -13.56 -12.67
CA ARG A 102 -6.02 -14.29 -11.58
C ARG A 102 -6.75 -14.01 -10.27
N THR A 103 -6.71 -14.98 -9.39
CA THR A 103 -7.33 -14.89 -8.07
C THR A 103 -6.38 -15.38 -7.01
N TRP A 104 -6.51 -14.85 -5.80
CA TRP A 104 -5.73 -15.19 -4.63
C TRP A 104 -6.67 -15.41 -3.45
N ALA A 105 -6.19 -16.12 -2.43
CA ALA A 105 -6.90 -16.13 -1.16
C ALA A 105 -6.97 -14.70 -0.60
N ARG A 106 -8.04 -14.38 0.15
CA ARG A 106 -8.32 -13.00 0.60
C ARG A 106 -7.68 -12.63 1.93
N GLU A 107 -6.93 -13.56 2.52
CA GLU A 107 -6.21 -13.33 3.77
C GLU A 107 -5.01 -12.40 3.57
N THR A 108 -4.76 -11.58 4.59
CA THR A 108 -3.58 -10.74 4.74
C THR A 108 -2.39 -11.56 5.19
N ARG A 109 -1.19 -10.99 5.02
CA ARG A 109 0.04 -11.58 5.55
C ARG A 109 0.00 -11.78 7.07
N LEU A 110 -0.61 -10.86 7.81
CA LEU A 110 -0.81 -10.97 9.26
C LEU A 110 -1.72 -12.15 9.63
N GLU A 111 -2.87 -12.29 8.97
CA GLU A 111 -3.80 -13.40 9.22
C GLU A 111 -3.16 -14.76 8.94
N ARG A 112 -2.30 -14.87 7.91
CA ARG A 112 -1.51 -16.07 7.65
C ARG A 112 -0.54 -16.38 8.78
N GLN A 113 0.21 -15.38 9.21
CA GLN A 113 1.16 -15.53 10.32
C GLN A 113 0.45 -15.97 11.61
N GLN A 114 -0.73 -15.43 11.90
CA GLN A 114 -1.55 -15.83 13.05
C GLN A 114 -2.04 -17.28 12.96
N LYS A 115 -2.24 -17.81 11.75
CA LYS A 115 -2.54 -19.22 11.50
C LYS A 115 -1.31 -20.12 11.49
N GLY A 116 -0.12 -19.59 11.74
CA GLY A 116 1.15 -20.34 11.66
C GLY A 116 1.58 -20.69 10.23
N LEU A 117 1.00 -20.03 9.22
CA LEU A 117 1.34 -20.24 7.81
C LEU A 117 2.45 -19.29 7.39
N GLU A 118 3.48 -19.82 6.74
CA GLU A 118 4.57 -19.02 6.18
C GLU A 118 4.24 -18.47 4.77
N GLY A 119 4.98 -17.44 4.37
CA GLY A 119 4.94 -16.89 3.02
C GLY A 119 3.76 -15.97 2.71
N THR A 120 3.65 -15.60 1.44
CA THR A 120 2.57 -14.75 0.91
C THR A 120 1.29 -15.56 0.68
N THR A 121 0.17 -14.86 0.58
CA THR A 121 -1.11 -15.45 0.26
C THR A 121 -1.06 -16.18 -1.10
N PRO A 122 -1.48 -17.46 -1.17
CA PRO A 122 -1.32 -18.27 -2.38
C PRO A 122 -2.22 -17.77 -3.50
N GLN A 123 -1.72 -17.89 -4.73
CA GLN A 123 -2.52 -17.74 -5.95
C GLN A 123 -3.43 -18.97 -6.10
N LEU A 124 -4.71 -18.72 -6.37
CA LEU A 124 -5.72 -19.76 -6.59
C LEU A 124 -5.91 -20.07 -8.07
N THR A 125 -5.71 -19.09 -8.95
CA THR A 125 -5.76 -19.27 -10.41
C THR A 125 -4.62 -18.53 -11.11
N GLY A 126 -4.00 -19.18 -12.11
CA GLY A 126 -2.89 -18.64 -12.90
C GLY A 126 -1.56 -19.37 -12.73
N LYS A 127 -0.48 -18.81 -13.29
CA LYS A 127 0.84 -19.44 -13.44
C LYS A 127 1.48 -19.93 -12.12
N HIS A 128 1.23 -19.25 -11.00
CA HIS A 128 1.81 -19.60 -9.70
C HIS A 128 0.80 -20.29 -8.76
N THR A 129 -0.27 -20.86 -9.32
CA THR A 129 -1.17 -21.71 -8.54
C THR A 129 -0.39 -22.93 -8.05
N PRO A 130 -0.38 -23.25 -6.74
CA PRO A 130 0.25 -24.47 -6.26
C PRO A 130 -0.35 -25.67 -7.00
N THR A 131 0.50 -26.50 -7.60
CA THR A 131 0.09 -27.80 -8.13
C THR A 131 -0.53 -28.59 -6.98
N ARG A 132 -1.79 -29.00 -7.13
CA ARG A 132 -2.41 -29.95 -6.20
C ARG A 132 -1.53 -31.20 -6.17
N SER A 133 -0.90 -31.46 -5.03
CA SER A 133 -0.23 -32.72 -4.71
C SER A 133 -1.24 -33.84 -4.56
#